data_AF-A0A0T1UDJ9-F1
#
_entry.id   AF-A0A0T1UDJ9-F1
#
_cell.length_a   1.000
_cell.length_b   1.000
_cell.length_c   1.000
_cell.angle_alpha   90.00
_cell.angle_beta   90.00
_cell.angle_gamma   90.00
#
_symmetry.space_group_name_H-M   'P 1'
#
loop_
_entity.id
_entity.type
_entity.pdbx_description
1 polymer ?
#
loop_
_entity_poly.entity_id
_entity_poly.type
_entity_poly.pdbx_seq_one_letter_code
_entity_poly.pdbx_strand_id
1 'polypeptide(L)'
;MCIHISLADNLPKIAVWDPDEVSIRVARGFQLSDVLREVRDILMVDLGAPASRGSLLWCFCGMRVELPRELTPYGVLAAEVC
;
A
#
# COMPACT_ATOMS: atom_id res chain seq x y z
N MET A 1 12.38 -6.37 8.69
CA MET A 1 11.58 -6.82 7.54
C MET A 1 10.52 -5.76 7.27
N CYS A 2 10.34 -5.31 6.03
CA CYS A 2 9.30 -4.35 5.68
C CYS A 2 7.99 -5.07 5.40
N ILE A 3 6.88 -4.34 5.40
CA ILE A 3 5.59 -4.83 4.89
C ILE A 3 5.65 -4.79 3.37
N HIS A 4 5.14 -5.85 2.75
CA HIS A 4 4.97 -5.95 1.30
C HIS A 4 3.50 -5.74 0.93
N ILE A 5 3.25 -5.19 -0.26
CA ILE A 5 1.91 -5.10 -0.82
C ILE A 5 1.79 -6.10 -1.96
N SER A 6 0.78 -6.94 -1.92
CA SER A 6 0.53 -7.98 -2.93
C SER A 6 -0.89 -7.85 -3.50
N LEU A 7 -1.07 -8.22 -4.77
CA LEU A 7 -2.40 -8.34 -5.34
C LEU A 7 -3.00 -9.69 -4.99
N ALA A 8 -4.28 -9.69 -4.62
CA ALA A 8 -5.04 -10.90 -4.38
C ALA A 8 -6.44 -10.80 -4.99
N ASP A 9 -6.95 -11.94 -5.43
CA ASP A 9 -8.31 -12.06 -5.94
C ASP A 9 -9.24 -12.53 -4.81
N ASN A 10 -10.54 -12.25 -4.95
CA ASN A 10 -11.59 -12.67 -4.00
C ASN A 10 -11.39 -12.19 -2.55
N LEU A 11 -10.83 -10.99 -2.35
CA LEU A 11 -10.74 -10.40 -1.02
C LEU A 11 -12.13 -9.92 -0.53
N PRO A 12 -12.40 -10.01 0.79
CA PRO A 12 -13.64 -9.50 1.39
C PRO A 12 -13.70 -7.97 1.48
N LYS A 13 -12.57 -7.28 1.27
CA LYS A 13 -12.39 -5.83 1.33
C LYS A 13 -11.39 -5.37 0.27
N ILE A 14 -11.25 -4.07 0.08
CA ILE A 14 -10.28 -3.46 -0.84
C ILE A 14 -8.84 -3.84 -0.46
N ALA A 15 -8.51 -3.79 0.83
CA ALA A 15 -7.22 -4.21 1.36
C ALA A 15 -7.39 -5.00 2.66
N VAL A 16 -6.51 -5.98 2.90
CA VAL A 16 -6.52 -6.84 4.09
C VAL A 16 -5.08 -7.07 4.56
N TRP A 17 -4.84 -6.91 5.86
CA TRP A 17 -3.58 -7.32 6.48
C TRP A 17 -3.49 -8.84 6.63
N ASP A 18 -2.42 -9.44 6.14
CA ASP A 18 -2.06 -10.83 6.33
C ASP A 18 -0.81 -10.92 7.25
N PRO A 19 -0.97 -11.37 8.51
CA PRO A 19 0.14 -11.51 9.45
C PRO A 19 1.05 -12.70 9.16
N ASP A 20 0.57 -13.74 8.47
CA ASP A 20 1.35 -14.94 8.16
C ASP A 20 2.35 -14.65 7.04
N GLU A 21 1.93 -13.90 6.02
CA GLU A 21 2.78 -13.46 4.92
C GLU A 21 3.50 -12.11 5.18
N VAL A 22 3.15 -11.44 6.27
CA VAL A 22 3.62 -10.08 6.60
C VAL A 22 3.39 -9.12 5.42
N SER A 23 2.18 -9.20 4.84
CA SER A 23 1.81 -8.45 3.65
C SER A 23 0.41 -7.85 3.74
N ILE A 24 0.18 -6.73 3.04
CA ILE A 24 -1.17 -6.21 2.81
C ILE A 24 -1.60 -6.67 1.43
N ARG A 25 -2.65 -7.50 1.39
CA ARG A 25 -3.26 -7.98 0.16
C ARG A 25 -4.28 -6.97 -0.33
N VAL A 26 -4.24 -6.65 -1.62
CA VAL A 26 -5.09 -5.63 -2.25
C VAL A 26 -5.91 -6.25 -3.38
N ALA A 27 -7.19 -5.90 -3.43
CA ALA A 27 -8.13 -6.38 -4.43
C ALA A 27 -7.93 -5.64 -5.76
N ARG A 28 -8.13 -6.36 -6.87
CA ARG A 28 -8.13 -5.77 -8.21
C ARG A 28 -9.44 -5.02 -8.50
N GLY A 29 -9.39 -4.09 -9.45
CA GLY A 29 -10.58 -3.43 -10.01
C GLY A 29 -11.11 -2.23 -9.23
N PHE A 30 -10.45 -1.85 -8.12
CA PHE A 30 -10.77 -0.64 -7.37
C PHE A 30 -9.98 0.58 -7.86
N GLN A 31 -10.48 1.79 -7.59
CA GLN A 31 -9.73 3.00 -7.90
C GLN A 31 -8.46 3.06 -7.05
N LEU A 32 -7.35 3.52 -7.65
CA LEU A 32 -6.07 3.62 -6.96
C LEU A 32 -6.15 4.49 -5.70
N SER A 33 -6.96 5.56 -5.71
CA SER A 33 -7.16 6.42 -4.54
C SER A 33 -7.79 5.68 -3.37
N ASP A 34 -8.76 4.79 -3.63
CA ASP A 34 -9.41 3.99 -2.60
C ASP A 34 -8.43 2.96 -2.05
N VAL A 35 -7.68 2.28 -2.92
CA VAL A 35 -6.60 1.36 -2.53
C VAL A 35 -5.56 2.06 -1.64
N LEU A 36 -5.06 3.21 -2.06
CA LEU A 36 -4.08 3.99 -1.30
C LEU A 36 -4.59 4.40 0.08
N ARG A 37 -5.87 4.79 0.17
CA ARG A 37 -6.50 5.16 1.44
C ARG A 37 -6.58 3.96 2.38
N GLU A 38 -7.08 2.82 1.92
CA GLU A 38 -7.25 1.64 2.77
C GLU A 38 -5.90 1.05 3.21
N VAL A 39 -4.91 1.01 2.31
CA VAL A 39 -3.55 0.57 2.67
C VAL A 39 -2.92 1.52 3.69
N ARG A 40 -3.12 2.83 3.55
CA ARG A 40 -2.65 3.81 4.54
C ARG A 40 -3.31 3.61 5.89
N ASP A 41 -4.62 3.39 5.92
CA ASP A 41 -5.36 3.19 7.16
C ASP A 41 -4.87 1.93 7.88
N ILE A 42 -4.66 0.81 7.17
CA ILE A 42 -4.07 -0.41 7.76
C ILE A 42 -2.67 -0.12 8.31
N LEU A 43 -1.81 0.55 7.52
CA LEU A 43 -0.45 0.88 7.96
C LEU A 43 -0.46 1.70 9.25
N MET A 44 -1.31 2.73 9.34
CA MET A 44 -1.34 3.64 10.48
C MET A 44 -2.08 3.07 11.70
N VAL A 45 -3.26 2.48 11.48
CA VAL A 45 -4.17 2.06 12.55
C VAL A 45 -3.80 0.67 13.06
N ASP A 46 -3.63 -0.29 12.15
CA ASP A 46 -3.39 -1.68 12.54
C ASP A 46 -1.90 -1.94 12.81
N LEU A 47 -1.01 -1.30 12.07
CA LEU A 47 0.44 -1.58 12.09
C LEU A 47 1.28 -0.47 12.74
N GLY A 48 0.65 0.62 13.19
CA GLY A 48 1.33 1.69 13.93
C GLY A 48 2.37 2.47 13.13
N ALA A 49 2.24 2.51 11.80
CA ALA A 49 3.10 3.29 10.94
C ALA A 49 2.93 4.80 11.19
N PRO A 50 4.00 5.61 11.00
CA PRO A 50 3.90 7.05 11.14
C PRO A 50 2.93 7.63 10.11
N ALA A 51 2.30 8.75 10.46
CA ALA A 51 1.40 9.45 9.54
C ALA A 51 2.11 9.78 8.21
N SER A 52 1.53 9.32 7.11
CA SER A 52 2.07 9.58 5.77
C SER A 52 1.97 11.06 5.42
N ARG A 53 3.09 11.67 5.01
CA ARG A 53 3.08 12.98 4.35
C ARG A 53 2.95 12.79 2.84
N GLY A 54 1.80 13.14 2.27
CA GLY A 54 1.54 13.05 0.82
C GLY A 54 1.03 11.68 0.37
N SER A 55 1.34 11.28 -0.87
CA SER A 55 0.92 10.00 -1.47
C SER A 55 1.80 8.81 -1.11
N LEU A 56 2.90 9.03 -0.39
CA LEU A 56 3.85 7.99 -0.02
C LEU A 56 3.34 7.16 1.16
N LEU A 57 3.50 5.84 1.05
CA LEU A 57 3.18 4.88 2.10
C LEU A 57 4.46 4.53 2.86
N TRP A 58 4.38 4.51 4.18
CA TRP A 58 5.52 4.23 5.07
C TRP A 58 5.21 3.05 5.96
N CYS A 59 6.19 2.20 6.18
CA CYS A 59 6.13 1.12 7.16
C CYS A 59 6.52 1.66 8.54
N PHE A 60 6.09 0.99 9.61
CA PHE A 60 6.51 1.27 10.98
C PHE A 60 8.04 1.25 11.15
N CYS A 61 8.76 0.48 10.32
CA CYS A 61 10.22 0.43 10.33
C CYS A 61 10.89 1.65 9.67
N GLY A 62 10.14 2.62 9.16
CA GLY A 62 10.63 3.84 8.52
C GLY A 62 10.97 3.69 7.03
N MET A 63 10.88 2.50 6.46
CA MET A 63 11.06 2.28 5.02
C MET A 63 9.79 2.61 4.23
N ARG A 64 9.97 3.07 2.99
CA ARG A 64 8.89 3.30 2.04
C ARG A 64 8.28 1.97 1.61
N VAL A 65 6.96 1.92 1.54
CA VAL A 65 6.19 0.80 1.01
C VAL A 65 5.82 1.10 -0.43
N GLU A 66 6.07 0.16 -1.32
CA GLU A 66 5.77 0.29 -2.74
C GLU A 66 4.48 -0.45 -3.10
N LEU A 67 3.69 0.15 -3.99
CA LEU A 67 2.53 -0.52 -4.55
C LEU A 67 2.94 -1.41 -5.74
N PRO A 68 2.24 -2.55 -5.95
CA PRO A 68 2.32 -3.32 -7.17
C PRO A 68 2.16 -2.44 -8.41
N ARG A 69 3.00 -2.66 -9.43
CA ARG A 69 2.99 -1.87 -10.68
C ARG A 69 1.66 -1.99 -11.42
N GLU A 70 0.97 -3.10 -11.22
CA GLU A 70 -0.34 -3.40 -11.75
C GLU A 70 -1.44 -2.49 -11.18
N LEU A 71 -1.19 -1.83 -10.04
CA LEU A 71 -2.09 -0.83 -9.43
C LEU A 71 -1.73 0.60 -9.83
N THR A 72 -0.49 0.85 -10.24
CA THR A 72 -0.10 2.17 -10.74
C THR A 72 -0.64 2.36 -12.15
N PRO A 73 -1.46 3.38 -12.45
CA PRO A 73 -1.66 3.79 -13.82
C PRO A 73 -0.27 4.18 -14.34
N TYR A 74 0.15 3.59 -15.45
CA TYR A 74 1.39 3.92 -16.15
C TYR A 74 1.61 5.44 -16.13
N GLY A 75 2.52 5.97 -15.28
CA GLY A 75 2.82 7.41 -15.30
C GLY A 75 3.18 8.15 -14.00
N VAL A 76 3.59 7.52 -12.90
CA VAL A 76 4.19 8.26 -11.75
C VAL A 76 5.52 7.66 -11.29
N LEU A 77 6.41 7.38 -12.24
CA LEU A 77 7.85 7.18 -12.01
C LEU A 77 8.64 7.93 -13.08
N ALA A 78 8.55 9.26 -13.05
CA ALA A 78 9.52 10.15 -13.66
C ALA A 78 9.35 11.56 -13.06
N ALA A 79 9.73 11.73 -11.80
CA ALA A 79 10.01 13.05 -11.25
C ALA A 79 11.16 12.94 -10.23
N GLU A 80 12.30 12.43 -10.69
CA GLU A 80 13.58 12.98 -10.27
C GLU A 80 13.92 14.09 -11.27
N VAL A 81 13.65 15.36 -10.93
CA VAL A 81 14.45 16.51 -11.41
C VAL A 81 14.28 17.68 -10.41
N CYS A 82 15.33 17.91 -9.63
CA CYS A 82 15.94 19.20 -9.24
C CYS A 82 16.65 19.06 -7.88
#